data_AF-A0A6A6HZM8-F1
#
_entry.id   AF-A0A6A6HZM8-F1
#
_cell.length_a   1.000
_cell.length_b   1.000
_cell.length_c   1.000
_cell.angle_alpha   90.00
_cell.angle_beta   90.00
_cell.angle_gamma   90.00
#
_symmetry.space_group_name_H-M   'P 1'
#
loop_
_entity.id
_entity.type
_entity.pdbx_description
1 polymer ?
#
loop_
_entity_poly.entity_id
_entity_poly.type
_entity_poly.pdbx_seq_one_letter_code
_entity_poly.pdbx_strand_id
1 'polypeptide(L)'
;MSAARDCSFDRAWLNEPGIFEPSDEHLYVEIKEVNAKVSYSEEPKSGEELPALCATATDPNARWALRLLITTRVYHRNSRRHVPYSTKMIDAFGKHWRISALCFGDRSSCSMPFNPVPCNPSWSGFMVRWIYSLPFTCTFCIAHNSSTKTTYAVCYGPDRTDKTAFLARLKRAKNDAFQPFLAPLIMTDLTLAGLERFSHTIYDDHIPVREAMGCNMYFQLAQDYVAPDLTEMPRRLTALANAVASNTSAMLHTAGVIEHMSEQIEQSHDVDDAEAALIVQMRDRLMLMRQIVANTKRRNEYIKESVKAQVQMVYALLAQKDNELNRRYGADMRVIAVVTLLFLPGTFVATLFSASFWDFSPANRGSVVSEWVWLYWIITIALTVAVLAVWRTHPRLRKRKPWRAAGADEESGKKDD
;
A
#
# COMPACT_ATOMS: atom_id res chain seq x y z
N MET A 1 -44.42 -27.34 -3.60
CA MET A 1 -43.76 -26.81 -2.39
C MET A 1 -42.54 -27.67 -2.11
N SER A 2 -41.37 -27.28 -2.62
CA SER A 2 -40.09 -27.85 -2.18
C SER A 2 -39.54 -26.87 -1.14
N ALA A 3 -39.47 -27.29 0.12
CA ALA A 3 -38.79 -26.53 1.15
C ALA A 3 -37.34 -26.39 0.71
N ALA A 4 -36.94 -25.16 0.35
CA ALA A 4 -35.55 -24.84 0.10
C ALA A 4 -34.77 -25.28 1.34
N ARG A 5 -33.89 -26.28 1.20
CA ARG A 5 -32.90 -26.58 2.24
C ARG A 5 -32.16 -25.28 2.48
N ASP A 6 -32.33 -24.70 3.65
CA ASP A 6 -31.60 -23.50 4.07
C ASP A 6 -30.11 -23.88 4.04
N CYS A 7 -29.40 -23.46 3.00
CA CYS A 7 -27.98 -23.73 2.84
C CYS A 7 -27.23 -22.95 3.93
N SER A 8 -27.04 -23.59 5.09
CA SER A 8 -26.38 -23.03 6.27
C SER A 8 -24.96 -22.50 6.00
N PHE A 9 -24.30 -22.99 4.95
CA PHE A 9 -22.93 -22.62 4.59
C PHE A 9 -22.76 -21.14 4.23
N ASP A 10 -23.68 -20.56 3.44
CA ASP A 10 -23.54 -19.17 2.95
C ASP A 10 -23.96 -18.11 3.98
N ARG A 11 -24.49 -18.56 5.12
CA ARG A 11 -25.19 -17.72 6.11
C ARG A 11 -24.53 -17.70 7.48
N ALA A 12 -23.49 -18.50 7.71
CA ALA A 12 -22.82 -18.61 9.00
C ALA A 12 -22.33 -17.24 9.53
N TRP A 13 -21.85 -16.38 8.63
CA TRP A 13 -21.34 -15.04 8.95
C TRP A 13 -22.41 -14.08 9.51
N LEU A 14 -23.71 -14.31 9.24
CA LEU A 14 -24.79 -13.45 9.74
C LEU A 14 -24.91 -13.48 11.27
N ASN A 15 -24.36 -14.51 11.91
CA ASN A 15 -24.38 -14.67 13.37
C ASN A 15 -23.10 -14.12 14.03
N GLU A 16 -22.16 -13.57 13.26
CA GLU A 16 -20.93 -13.03 13.82
C GLU A 16 -21.20 -11.75 14.64
N PRO A 17 -20.75 -11.69 15.90
CA PRO A 17 -21.05 -10.56 16.77
C PRO A 17 -20.41 -9.27 16.24
N GLY A 18 -21.24 -8.23 16.13
CA GLY A 18 -20.81 -6.92 15.68
C GLY A 18 -20.56 -6.82 14.18
N ILE A 19 -21.12 -7.71 13.33
CA ILE A 19 -21.00 -7.58 11.87
C ILE A 19 -21.91 -6.51 11.27
N PHE A 20 -22.98 -6.13 11.97
CA PHE A 20 -23.96 -5.15 11.49
C PHE A 20 -23.70 -3.76 12.08
N GLU A 21 -23.79 -2.74 11.24
CA GLU A 21 -23.78 -1.33 11.63
C GLU A 21 -24.84 -0.61 10.78
N PRO A 22 -26.11 -0.60 11.24
CA PRO A 22 -27.21 -0.01 10.47
C PRO A 22 -26.89 1.43 10.07
N SER A 23 -27.11 1.76 8.80
CA SER A 23 -27.03 3.13 8.29
C SER A 23 -28.44 3.68 8.15
N ASP A 24 -28.62 4.99 8.36
CA ASP A 24 -29.90 5.66 8.08
C ASP A 24 -29.91 6.35 6.70
N GLU A 25 -28.78 6.31 5.98
CA GLU A 25 -28.64 6.98 4.68
C GLU A 25 -28.92 6.05 3.50
N HIS A 26 -30.18 5.69 3.32
CA HIS A 26 -30.64 4.91 2.17
C HIS A 26 -31.33 5.78 1.12
N LEU A 27 -30.95 5.60 -0.14
CA LEU A 27 -31.60 6.23 -1.29
C LEU A 27 -32.08 5.15 -2.26
N TYR A 28 -33.38 5.11 -2.50
CA TYR A 28 -33.97 4.29 -3.54
C TYR A 28 -34.01 5.07 -4.86
N VAL A 29 -33.55 4.44 -5.93
CA VAL A 29 -33.57 4.98 -7.28
C VAL A 29 -34.33 4.02 -8.17
N GLU A 30 -35.35 4.51 -8.85
CA GLU A 30 -36.10 3.74 -9.85
C GLU A 30 -36.01 4.42 -11.22
N ILE A 31 -35.61 3.63 -12.21
CA ILE A 31 -35.64 4.02 -13.61
C ILE A 31 -36.49 3.01 -14.35
N LYS A 32 -37.51 3.45 -15.07
CA LYS A 32 -38.39 2.54 -15.82
C LYS A 32 -38.88 3.17 -17.09
N GLU A 33 -39.14 2.33 -18.08
CA GLU A 33 -39.79 2.71 -19.32
C GLU A 33 -41.24 2.23 -19.32
N VAL A 34 -42.19 3.16 -19.39
CA VAL A 34 -43.61 2.87 -19.57
C VAL A 34 -44.09 3.66 -20.78
N ASN A 35 -44.75 3.00 -21.74
CA ASN A 35 -45.25 3.64 -22.97
C ASN A 35 -44.17 4.47 -23.72
N ALA A 36 -42.98 3.90 -23.90
CA ALA A 36 -41.82 4.53 -24.55
C ALA A 36 -41.30 5.82 -23.86
N LYS A 37 -41.68 6.07 -22.61
CA LYS A 37 -41.19 7.20 -21.81
C LYS A 37 -40.38 6.70 -20.62
N VAL A 38 -39.12 7.15 -20.53
CA VAL A 38 -38.21 6.81 -19.43
C VAL A 38 -38.37 7.80 -18.27
N SER A 39 -38.89 7.31 -17.15
CA SER A 39 -38.96 8.05 -15.88
C SER A 39 -37.77 7.73 -14.98
N TYR A 40 -37.38 8.70 -14.15
CA TYR A 40 -36.30 8.58 -13.17
C TYR A 40 -36.77 9.20 -11.86
N SER A 41 -36.74 8.44 -10.76
CA SER A 41 -37.10 8.91 -9.42
C SER A 41 -35.99 8.59 -8.40
N GLU A 42 -35.87 9.47 -7.41
CA GLU A 42 -34.98 9.32 -6.25
C GLU A 42 -35.81 9.53 -4.99
N GLU A 43 -35.83 8.55 -4.10
CA GLU A 43 -36.60 8.60 -2.86
C GLU A 43 -35.71 8.21 -1.67
N PRO A 44 -35.45 9.10 -0.70
CA PRO A 44 -34.82 8.69 0.54
C PRO A 44 -35.75 7.74 1.30
N LYS A 45 -35.17 6.71 1.93
CA LYS A 45 -35.93 5.68 2.65
C LYS A 45 -35.34 5.47 4.04
N SER A 46 -36.22 5.30 5.03
CA SER A 46 -35.80 4.84 6.35
C SER A 46 -35.47 3.33 6.32
N GLY A 47 -34.61 2.87 7.22
CA GLY A 47 -34.26 1.45 7.32
C GLY A 47 -35.47 0.52 7.56
N GLU A 48 -36.53 1.03 8.19
CA GLU A 48 -37.77 0.29 8.46
C GLU A 48 -38.67 0.12 7.23
N GLU A 49 -38.61 1.05 6.28
CA GLU A 49 -39.40 1.01 5.03
C GLU A 49 -38.80 0.05 3.99
N LEU A 50 -37.50 -0.24 4.09
CA LEU A 50 -36.77 -1.00 3.06
C LEU A 50 -37.34 -2.41 2.79
N PRO A 51 -37.74 -3.22 3.80
CA PRO A 51 -38.32 -4.53 3.53
C PRO A 51 -39.65 -4.45 2.77
N ALA A 52 -40.51 -3.48 3.11
CA ALA A 52 -41.79 -3.25 2.43
C ALA A 52 -41.58 -2.76 0.99
N LEU A 53 -40.62 -1.86 0.79
CA LEU A 53 -40.20 -1.41 -0.54
C LEU A 53 -39.74 -2.58 -1.41
N CYS A 54 -38.93 -3.49 -0.86
CA CYS A 54 -38.46 -4.67 -1.60
C CYS A 54 -39.62 -5.56 -2.04
N ALA A 55 -40.65 -5.71 -1.20
CA ALA A 55 -41.84 -6.50 -1.50
C ALA A 55 -42.78 -5.85 -2.52
N THR A 56 -42.61 -4.56 -2.84
CA THR A 56 -43.46 -3.86 -3.81
C THR A 56 -43.25 -4.46 -5.20
N ALA A 57 -44.36 -4.84 -5.86
CA ALA A 57 -44.32 -5.42 -7.20
C ALA A 57 -43.84 -4.40 -8.24
N THR A 58 -43.11 -4.88 -9.25
CA THR A 58 -42.75 -4.06 -10.41
C THR A 58 -44.00 -3.67 -11.18
N ASP A 59 -43.98 -2.49 -11.79
CA ASP A 59 -45.05 -2.01 -12.66
C ASP A 59 -45.25 -2.98 -13.83
N PRO A 60 -46.42 -3.65 -13.95
CA PRO A 60 -46.64 -4.66 -14.98
C PRO A 60 -46.66 -4.07 -16.40
N ASN A 61 -46.83 -2.75 -16.53
CA ASN A 61 -46.80 -2.06 -17.81
C ASN A 61 -45.39 -1.57 -18.20
N ALA A 62 -44.39 -1.76 -17.34
CA ALA A 62 -43.03 -1.35 -17.64
C ALA A 62 -42.39 -2.32 -18.64
N ARG A 63 -41.82 -1.78 -19.72
CA ARG A 63 -41.03 -2.56 -20.69
C ARG A 63 -39.73 -3.08 -20.08
N TRP A 64 -39.12 -2.27 -19.21
CA TRP A 64 -37.97 -2.62 -18.39
C TRP A 64 -37.92 -1.70 -17.16
N ALA A 65 -37.22 -2.12 -16.12
CA ALA A 65 -37.01 -1.32 -14.92
C ALA A 65 -35.67 -1.63 -14.24
N LEU A 66 -35.00 -0.58 -13.75
CA LEU A 66 -33.88 -0.64 -12.82
C LEU A 66 -34.35 -0.17 -11.46
N ARG A 67 -34.22 -1.04 -10.46
CA ARG A 67 -34.50 -0.77 -9.04
C ARG A 67 -33.19 -0.83 -8.28
N LEU A 68 -32.67 0.32 -7.88
CA LEU A 68 -31.37 0.44 -7.24
C LEU A 68 -31.52 1.01 -5.83
N LEU A 69 -30.99 0.32 -4.83
CA LEU A 69 -30.80 0.87 -3.49
C LEU A 69 -29.34 1.29 -3.31
N ILE A 70 -29.11 2.53 -2.92
CA ILE A 70 -27.78 3.05 -2.57
C ILE A 70 -27.75 3.38 -1.08
N THR A 71 -26.79 2.80 -0.36
CA THR A 71 -26.56 3.10 1.05
C THR A 71 -25.19 3.74 1.21
N THR A 72 -25.18 5.03 1.56
CA THR A 72 -23.93 5.74 1.83
C THR A 72 -23.34 5.32 3.17
N ARG A 73 -22.02 5.34 3.23
CA ARG A 73 -21.29 5.11 4.47
C ARG A 73 -20.17 6.13 4.60
N VAL A 74 -20.00 6.64 5.82
CA VAL A 74 -18.81 7.40 6.19
C VAL A 74 -17.79 6.42 6.73
N TYR A 75 -16.66 6.26 6.04
CA TYR A 75 -15.58 5.42 6.52
C TYR A 75 -14.77 6.15 7.59
N HIS A 76 -14.59 5.53 8.75
CA HIS A 76 -13.65 5.98 9.77
C HIS A 76 -12.36 5.17 9.70
N ARG A 77 -11.25 5.78 10.14
CA ARG A 77 -9.96 5.11 10.27
C ARG A 77 -10.13 3.93 11.24
N ASN A 78 -9.92 2.70 10.76
CA ASN A 78 -10.13 1.42 11.46
C ASN A 78 -11.57 0.89 11.53
N SER A 79 -12.54 1.45 10.78
CA SER A 79 -13.87 0.84 10.67
C SER A 79 -13.75 -0.60 10.13
N ARG A 80 -14.26 -1.58 10.90
CA ARG A 80 -14.52 -2.91 10.34
C ARG A 80 -15.58 -2.77 9.25
N ARG A 81 -15.56 -3.68 8.28
CA ARG A 81 -16.45 -3.66 7.11
C ARG A 81 -17.82 -4.20 7.50
N HIS A 82 -18.48 -3.47 8.39
CA HIS A 82 -19.82 -3.80 8.86
C HIS A 82 -20.84 -3.70 7.72
N VAL A 83 -21.84 -4.57 7.77
CA VAL A 83 -22.95 -4.60 6.81
C VAL A 83 -24.01 -3.60 7.27
N PRO A 84 -24.45 -2.67 6.40
CA PRO A 84 -25.39 -1.62 6.80
C PRO A 84 -26.85 -2.07 6.88
N TYR A 85 -27.10 -3.37 6.75
CA TYR A 85 -28.42 -3.97 6.65
C TYR A 85 -28.59 -5.03 7.72
N SER A 86 -29.74 -5.03 8.40
CA SER A 86 -30.10 -6.09 9.34
C SER A 86 -30.30 -7.44 8.64
N THR A 87 -30.25 -8.54 9.39
CA THR A 87 -30.55 -9.89 8.86
C THR A 87 -31.91 -9.95 8.16
N LYS A 88 -32.94 -9.32 8.74
CA LYS A 88 -34.27 -9.22 8.14
C LYS A 88 -34.26 -8.56 6.76
N MET A 89 -33.42 -7.54 6.59
CA MET A 89 -33.29 -6.83 5.32
C MET A 89 -32.54 -7.67 4.28
N ILE A 90 -31.50 -8.39 4.69
CA ILE A 90 -30.79 -9.35 3.82
C ILE A 90 -31.74 -10.46 3.36
N ASP A 91 -32.61 -10.96 4.25
CA ASP A 91 -33.67 -11.88 3.88
C ASP A 91 -34.66 -11.29 2.88
N ALA A 92 -35.04 -10.02 3.05
CA ALA A 92 -35.92 -9.33 2.12
C ALA A 92 -35.28 -9.19 0.72
N PHE A 93 -33.98 -8.86 0.64
CA PHE A 93 -33.24 -8.83 -0.63
C PHE A 93 -33.22 -10.19 -1.31
N GLY A 94 -32.93 -11.27 -0.57
CA GLY A 94 -32.92 -12.62 -1.14
C GLY A 94 -34.30 -13.06 -1.62
N LYS A 95 -35.34 -12.76 -0.84
CA LYS A 95 -36.72 -13.18 -1.15
C LYS A 95 -37.31 -12.42 -2.34
N HIS A 96 -37.18 -11.10 -2.36
CA HIS A 96 -37.89 -10.24 -3.31
C HIS A 96 -37.02 -9.79 -4.47
N TRP A 97 -35.75 -9.46 -4.22
CA TRP A 97 -34.82 -8.97 -5.25
C TRP A 97 -33.87 -10.05 -5.78
N ARG A 98 -33.92 -11.26 -5.21
CA ARG A 98 -33.08 -12.41 -5.57
C ARG A 98 -31.58 -12.15 -5.41
N ILE A 99 -31.19 -11.21 -4.55
CA ILE A 99 -29.78 -10.93 -4.26
C ILE A 99 -29.32 -11.87 -3.15
N SER A 100 -28.28 -12.66 -3.42
CA SER A 100 -27.74 -13.64 -2.47
C SER A 100 -27.14 -12.97 -1.23
N ALA A 101 -27.34 -13.57 -0.05
CA ALA A 101 -26.68 -13.16 1.18
C ALA A 101 -25.14 -13.14 1.06
N LEU A 102 -24.58 -13.97 0.16
CA LEU A 102 -23.14 -14.00 -0.15
C LEU A 102 -22.60 -12.62 -0.53
N CYS A 103 -23.43 -11.77 -1.15
CA CYS A 103 -23.03 -10.45 -1.61
C CYS A 103 -22.72 -9.47 -0.47
N PHE A 104 -23.15 -9.78 0.77
CA PHE A 104 -23.05 -8.89 1.92
C PHE A 104 -21.93 -9.26 2.90
N GLY A 105 -21.48 -10.52 2.92
CA GLY A 105 -20.50 -10.99 3.91
C GLY A 105 -19.15 -10.28 3.83
N ASP A 106 -18.42 -10.20 4.95
CA ASP A 106 -17.10 -9.56 5.04
C ASP A 106 -16.05 -10.40 4.30
N ARG A 107 -15.80 -10.04 3.04
CA ARG A 107 -14.79 -10.67 2.18
C ARG A 107 -14.02 -9.61 1.41
N SER A 108 -12.84 -9.97 0.93
CA SER A 108 -11.92 -9.16 0.12
C SER A 108 -12.57 -8.60 -1.16
N SER A 109 -11.85 -7.72 -1.88
CA SER A 109 -12.30 -7.24 -3.20
C SER A 109 -12.48 -8.42 -4.14
N CYS A 110 -13.62 -8.47 -4.82
CA CYS A 110 -13.97 -9.58 -5.71
C CYS A 110 -14.97 -9.13 -6.78
N SER A 111 -14.97 -9.87 -7.88
CA SER A 111 -15.97 -9.78 -8.94
C SER A 111 -16.36 -11.21 -9.26
N MET A 112 -17.65 -11.54 -9.19
CA MET A 112 -18.10 -12.90 -9.44
C MET A 112 -19.55 -12.93 -9.90
N PRO A 113 -19.92 -13.89 -10.78
CA PRO A 113 -21.30 -14.20 -11.04
C PRO A 113 -21.89 -15.01 -9.87
N PHE A 114 -23.20 -14.93 -9.69
CA PHE A 114 -23.97 -15.83 -8.84
C PHE A 114 -25.31 -16.13 -9.51
N ASN A 115 -25.97 -17.21 -9.09
CA ASN A 115 -27.27 -17.59 -9.65
C ASN A 115 -28.40 -17.09 -8.71
N PRO A 116 -29.16 -16.04 -9.07
CA PRO A 116 -30.22 -15.50 -8.22
C PRO A 116 -31.33 -16.53 -7.95
N VAL A 117 -31.62 -17.35 -8.96
CA VAL A 117 -32.56 -18.46 -8.90
C VAL A 117 -31.86 -19.69 -9.50
N PRO A 118 -31.48 -20.68 -8.68
CA PRO A 118 -30.80 -21.88 -9.17
C PRO A 118 -31.56 -22.56 -10.32
N CYS A 119 -30.83 -22.95 -11.37
CA CYS A 119 -31.35 -23.63 -12.56
C CYS A 119 -32.37 -22.83 -13.40
N ASN A 120 -32.53 -21.52 -13.18
CA ASN A 120 -33.35 -20.68 -14.03
C ASN A 120 -32.48 -19.79 -14.93
N PRO A 121 -32.43 -20.06 -16.25
CA PRO A 121 -31.60 -19.29 -17.18
C PRO A 121 -32.11 -17.86 -17.40
N SER A 122 -33.36 -17.55 -17.01
CA SER A 122 -33.89 -16.18 -17.11
C SER A 122 -33.30 -15.23 -16.09
N TRP A 123 -32.59 -15.74 -15.08
CA TRP A 123 -31.98 -14.94 -14.01
C TRP A 123 -30.47 -14.98 -14.12
N SER A 124 -29.86 -13.80 -14.13
CA SER A 124 -28.42 -13.63 -14.02
C SER A 124 -28.09 -12.74 -12.83
N GLY A 125 -27.01 -13.06 -12.14
CA GLY A 125 -26.57 -12.31 -10.97
C GLY A 125 -25.07 -12.12 -11.00
N PHE A 126 -24.62 -10.97 -10.55
CA PHE A 126 -23.20 -10.70 -10.38
C PHE A 126 -22.97 -9.69 -9.27
N MET A 127 -21.80 -9.79 -8.64
CA MET A 127 -21.36 -8.84 -7.64
C MET A 127 -20.00 -8.28 -8.01
N VAL A 128 -19.78 -7.03 -7.66
CA VAL A 128 -18.53 -6.32 -7.85
C VAL A 128 -18.21 -5.57 -6.58
N ARG A 129 -16.99 -5.74 -6.07
CA ARG A 129 -16.61 -5.21 -4.77
C ARG A 129 -15.23 -4.57 -4.81
N TRP A 130 -15.20 -3.28 -4.49
CA TRP A 130 -14.00 -2.46 -4.39
C TRP A 130 -13.75 -2.12 -2.92
N ILE A 131 -12.71 -2.68 -2.32
CA ILE A 131 -12.45 -2.49 -0.88
C ILE A 131 -11.02 -2.12 -0.50
N TYR A 132 -10.10 -2.16 -1.46
CA TYR A 132 -8.70 -1.79 -1.24
C TYR A 132 -8.32 -0.45 -1.91
N SER A 133 -9.28 0.27 -2.50
CA SER A 133 -9.07 1.60 -3.05
C SER A 133 -9.30 2.66 -1.96
N LEU A 134 -8.27 3.41 -1.61
CA LEU A 134 -8.44 4.68 -0.90
C LEU A 134 -8.79 5.77 -1.93
N PRO A 135 -9.77 6.66 -1.68
CA PRO A 135 -10.83 6.59 -0.65
C PRO A 135 -12.03 5.72 -1.06
N PHE A 136 -12.04 5.18 -2.28
CA PHE A 136 -13.23 4.59 -2.87
C PHE A 136 -13.54 3.17 -2.38
N THR A 137 -14.62 2.99 -1.62
CA THR A 137 -15.02 1.68 -1.11
C THR A 137 -16.50 1.43 -1.36
N CYS A 138 -16.83 0.46 -2.21
CA CYS A 138 -18.22 0.13 -2.49
C CYS A 138 -18.41 -1.32 -2.91
N THR A 139 -19.62 -1.82 -2.75
CA THR A 139 -20.07 -3.12 -3.25
C THR A 139 -21.32 -2.90 -4.08
N PHE A 140 -21.34 -3.48 -5.28
CA PHE A 140 -22.53 -3.64 -6.12
C PHE A 140 -22.95 -5.11 -6.12
N CYS A 141 -24.24 -5.33 -5.92
CA CYS A 141 -24.88 -6.64 -6.00
C CYS A 141 -26.04 -6.51 -6.96
N ILE A 142 -26.05 -7.28 -8.05
CA ILE A 142 -27.05 -7.13 -9.10
C ILE A 142 -27.68 -8.49 -9.40
N ALA A 143 -29.00 -8.49 -9.53
CA ALA A 143 -29.79 -9.58 -10.05
C ALA A 143 -30.68 -9.05 -11.18
N HIS A 144 -30.59 -9.67 -12.35
CA HIS A 144 -31.37 -9.30 -13.53
C HIS A 144 -32.26 -10.46 -13.94
N ASN A 145 -33.50 -10.13 -14.31
CA ASN A 145 -34.44 -11.06 -14.91
C ASN A 145 -34.68 -10.69 -16.37
N SER A 146 -34.15 -11.49 -17.29
CA SER A 146 -34.25 -11.25 -18.73
C SER A 146 -35.69 -11.38 -19.25
N SER A 147 -36.54 -12.18 -18.59
CA SER A 147 -37.95 -12.34 -19.00
C SER A 147 -38.79 -11.10 -18.73
N THR A 148 -38.52 -10.37 -17.63
CA THR A 148 -39.24 -9.14 -17.27
C THR A 148 -38.43 -7.88 -17.54
N LYS A 149 -37.22 -8.02 -18.11
CA LYS A 149 -36.21 -6.97 -18.27
C LYS A 149 -36.07 -6.09 -17.03
N THR A 150 -36.10 -6.70 -15.84
CA THR A 150 -36.02 -5.99 -14.57
C THR A 150 -34.69 -6.26 -13.90
N THR A 151 -33.98 -5.20 -13.53
CA THR A 151 -32.71 -5.23 -12.82
C THR A 151 -32.91 -4.75 -11.39
N TYR A 152 -32.52 -5.58 -10.43
CA TYR A 152 -32.45 -5.26 -9.01
C TYR A 152 -31.00 -5.09 -8.60
N ALA A 153 -30.68 -3.96 -7.98
CA ALA A 153 -29.31 -3.61 -7.64
C ALA A 153 -29.22 -3.06 -6.21
N VAL A 154 -28.20 -3.47 -5.48
CA VAL A 154 -27.84 -2.91 -4.18
C VAL A 154 -26.41 -2.42 -4.24
N CYS A 155 -26.24 -1.12 -4.04
CA CYS A 155 -24.96 -0.46 -3.88
C CYS A 155 -24.80 -0.04 -2.42
N TYR A 156 -23.71 -0.44 -1.76
CA TYR A 156 -23.43 0.03 -0.40
C TYR A 156 -21.95 0.28 -0.17
N GLY A 157 -21.67 1.24 0.71
CA GLY A 157 -20.33 1.73 1.00
C GLY A 157 -19.93 3.06 0.36
N PRO A 158 -20.42 3.53 -0.82
CA PRO A 158 -19.85 4.74 -1.40
C PRO A 158 -19.99 5.93 -0.46
N ASP A 159 -19.04 6.86 -0.53
CA ASP A 159 -19.13 8.11 0.23
C ASP A 159 -20.19 9.03 -0.41
N ARG A 160 -20.45 10.18 0.24
CA ARG A 160 -21.46 11.13 -0.26
C ARG A 160 -21.07 11.77 -1.60
N THR A 161 -19.79 12.04 -1.82
CA THR A 161 -19.26 12.66 -3.05
C THR A 161 -19.42 11.71 -4.24
N ASP A 162 -19.04 10.45 -4.03
CA ASP A 162 -19.08 9.37 -4.98
C ASP A 162 -20.52 8.99 -5.32
N LYS A 163 -21.41 8.93 -4.33
CA LYS A 163 -22.86 8.78 -4.56
C LYS A 163 -23.38 9.87 -5.49
N THR A 164 -23.09 11.14 -5.20
CA THR A 164 -23.58 12.27 -6.01
C THR A 164 -23.03 12.22 -7.44
N ALA A 165 -21.74 11.93 -7.61
CA ALA A 165 -21.13 11.79 -8.93
C ALA A 165 -21.73 10.62 -9.74
N PHE A 166 -21.97 9.49 -9.07
CA PHE A 166 -22.62 8.32 -9.65
C PHE A 166 -24.06 8.61 -10.11
N LEU A 167 -24.89 9.18 -9.23
CA LEU A 167 -26.28 9.53 -9.54
C LEU A 167 -26.38 10.52 -10.71
N ALA A 168 -25.49 11.52 -10.74
CA ALA A 168 -25.45 12.50 -11.82
C ALA A 168 -25.16 11.84 -13.18
N ARG A 169 -24.27 10.84 -13.23
CA ARG A 169 -23.97 10.09 -14.46
C ARG A 169 -25.09 9.10 -14.82
N LEU A 170 -25.64 8.40 -13.84
CA LEU A 170 -26.76 7.47 -14.04
C LEU A 170 -28.00 8.20 -14.59
N LYS A 171 -28.30 9.38 -14.07
CA LYS A 171 -29.42 10.22 -14.53
C LYS A 171 -29.25 10.69 -15.97
N ARG A 172 -28.00 10.97 -16.41
CA ARG A 172 -27.70 11.32 -17.81
C ARG A 172 -27.83 10.11 -18.73
N ALA A 173 -27.39 8.94 -18.27
CA ALA A 173 -27.47 7.67 -19.01
C ALA A 173 -28.78 6.89 -18.77
N LYS A 174 -29.84 7.55 -18.27
CA LYS A 174 -31.08 6.87 -17.86
C LYS A 174 -31.76 6.07 -18.98
N ASN A 175 -31.56 6.48 -20.24
CA ASN A 175 -32.15 5.80 -21.40
C ASN A 175 -31.51 4.44 -21.65
N ASP A 176 -30.28 4.25 -21.18
CA ASP A 176 -29.49 3.03 -21.33
C ASP A 176 -29.61 2.11 -20.10
N ALA A 177 -30.40 2.51 -19.09
CA ALA A 177 -30.49 1.83 -17.80
C ALA A 177 -31.21 0.47 -17.84
N PHE A 178 -31.73 0.07 -19.00
CA PHE A 178 -32.18 -1.29 -19.25
C PHE A 178 -31.01 -2.29 -19.20
N GLN A 179 -29.79 -1.85 -19.50
CA GLN A 179 -28.58 -2.67 -19.40
C GLN A 179 -28.18 -2.90 -17.94
N PRO A 180 -28.10 -4.17 -17.48
CA PRO A 180 -27.77 -4.47 -16.09
C PRO A 180 -26.35 -4.04 -15.70
N PHE A 181 -25.44 -3.91 -16.67
CA PHE A 181 -24.05 -3.53 -16.45
C PHE A 181 -23.79 -2.02 -16.42
N LEU A 182 -24.78 -1.18 -16.79
CA LEU A 182 -24.59 0.27 -16.89
C LEU A 182 -24.13 0.87 -15.55
N ALA A 183 -24.84 0.58 -14.47
CA ALA A 183 -24.51 1.15 -13.16
C ALA A 183 -23.10 0.73 -12.67
N PRO A 184 -22.73 -0.56 -12.67
CA PRO A 184 -21.36 -1.00 -12.39
C PRO A 184 -20.31 -0.37 -13.30
N LEU A 185 -20.59 -0.22 -14.60
CA LEU A 185 -19.67 0.40 -15.55
C LEU A 185 -19.41 1.87 -15.19
N ILE A 186 -20.47 2.64 -14.92
CA ILE A 186 -20.36 4.03 -14.46
C ILE A 186 -19.53 4.10 -13.16
N MET A 187 -19.76 3.16 -12.24
CA MET A 187 -19.03 3.15 -10.97
C MET A 187 -17.55 2.80 -11.14
N THR A 188 -17.26 1.82 -12.01
CA THR A 188 -15.89 1.44 -12.36
C THR A 188 -15.15 2.62 -12.96
N ASP A 189 -15.83 3.41 -13.80
CA ASP A 189 -15.26 4.62 -14.41
C ASP A 189 -14.89 5.70 -13.38
N LEU A 190 -15.79 5.96 -12.43
CA LEU A 190 -15.53 6.91 -11.35
C LEU A 190 -14.37 6.45 -10.47
N THR A 191 -14.34 5.16 -10.12
CA THR A 191 -13.26 4.53 -9.36
C THR A 191 -11.93 4.68 -10.08
N LEU A 192 -11.89 4.40 -11.38
CA LEU A 192 -10.69 4.49 -12.20
C LEU A 192 -10.17 5.93 -12.28
N ALA A 193 -11.06 6.91 -12.49
CA ALA A 193 -10.68 8.32 -12.51
C ALA A 193 -10.10 8.80 -11.17
N GLY A 194 -10.65 8.33 -10.04
CA GLY A 194 -10.12 8.61 -8.71
C GLY A 194 -8.70 8.04 -8.51
N LEU A 195 -8.47 6.81 -8.93
CA LEU A 195 -7.17 6.15 -8.83
C LEU A 195 -6.12 6.73 -9.78
N GLU A 196 -6.52 7.16 -10.98
CA GLU A 196 -5.63 7.89 -11.89
C GLU A 196 -5.19 9.22 -11.26
N ARG A 197 -6.12 9.99 -10.69
CA ARG A 197 -5.81 11.23 -9.97
C ARG A 197 -4.86 10.98 -8.80
N PHE A 198 -5.10 9.93 -8.01
CA PHE A 198 -4.20 9.57 -6.92
C PHE A 198 -2.79 9.22 -7.42
N SER A 199 -2.68 8.48 -8.53
CA SER A 199 -1.40 8.19 -9.17
C SER A 199 -0.68 9.44 -9.69
N HIS A 200 -1.41 10.45 -10.17
CA HIS A 200 -0.85 11.76 -10.50
C HIS A 200 -0.29 12.47 -9.26
N THR A 201 -1.07 12.53 -8.17
CA THR A 201 -0.60 13.13 -6.91
C THR A 201 0.67 12.45 -6.39
N ILE A 202 0.75 11.13 -6.44
CA ILE A 202 1.97 10.39 -6.06
C ILE A 202 3.17 10.79 -6.93
N TYR A 203 2.95 10.98 -8.23
CA TYR A 203 4.01 11.43 -9.13
C TYR A 203 4.45 12.87 -8.81
N ASP A 204 3.50 13.76 -8.56
CA ASP A 204 3.79 15.15 -8.18
C ASP A 204 4.56 15.22 -6.85
N ASP A 205 4.23 14.37 -5.88
CA ASP A 205 4.95 14.24 -4.61
C ASP A 205 6.35 13.62 -4.76
N HIS A 206 6.56 12.80 -5.81
CA HIS A 206 7.86 12.18 -6.12
C HIS A 206 8.85 13.17 -6.73
N ILE A 207 8.38 14.13 -7.54
CA ILE A 207 9.23 15.14 -8.20
C ILE A 207 10.15 15.88 -7.22
N PRO A 208 9.66 16.55 -6.15
CA PRO A 208 10.53 17.32 -5.25
C PRO A 208 11.51 16.43 -4.47
N VAL A 209 11.15 15.17 -4.21
CA VAL A 209 12.07 14.19 -3.60
C VAL A 209 13.21 13.86 -4.56
N ARG A 210 12.89 13.60 -5.83
CA ARG A 210 13.87 13.35 -6.90
C ARG A 210 14.81 14.55 -7.09
N GLU A 211 14.29 15.77 -7.05
CA GLU A 211 15.06 17.01 -7.17
C GLU A 211 15.97 17.23 -5.95
N ALA A 212 15.46 17.06 -4.73
CA ALA A 212 16.26 17.19 -3.51
C ALA A 212 17.44 16.22 -3.44
N MET A 213 17.32 15.04 -4.06
CA MET A 213 18.43 14.08 -4.15
C MET A 213 19.34 14.28 -5.37
N GLY A 214 19.06 15.27 -6.23
CA GLY A 214 19.84 15.52 -7.44
C GLY A 214 19.66 14.44 -8.52
N CYS A 215 18.58 13.66 -8.46
CA CYS A 215 18.32 12.60 -9.43
C CYS A 215 17.77 13.12 -10.77
N ASN A 216 17.50 14.43 -10.89
CA ASN A 216 17.14 15.13 -12.13
C ASN A 216 18.35 15.69 -12.91
N MET A 217 19.59 15.53 -12.38
CA MET A 217 20.79 16.13 -12.97
C MET A 217 21.14 15.65 -14.39
N TYR A 218 20.50 14.59 -14.90
CA TYR A 218 20.62 14.20 -16.31
C TYR A 218 20.15 15.33 -17.25
N PHE A 219 19.06 16.03 -16.89
CA PHE A 219 18.52 17.13 -17.69
C PHE A 219 19.00 18.51 -17.23
N GLN A 220 19.34 18.65 -15.95
CA GLN A 220 19.70 19.93 -15.34
C GLN A 220 21.03 19.80 -14.57
N LEU A 221 22.14 19.93 -15.31
CA LEU A 221 23.50 19.84 -14.77
C LEU A 221 23.92 21.05 -13.90
N ALA A 222 23.19 22.17 -13.95
CA ALA A 222 23.61 23.47 -13.43
C ALA A 222 22.73 24.02 -12.29
N GLN A 223 22.07 23.16 -11.52
CA GLN A 223 21.23 23.60 -10.38
C GLN A 223 22.07 23.67 -9.10
N ASP A 224 21.88 24.72 -8.28
CA ASP A 224 22.47 24.82 -6.93
C ASP A 224 22.01 23.62 -6.10
N TYR A 225 22.84 22.59 -6.04
CA TYR A 225 22.53 21.34 -5.35
C TYR A 225 22.62 21.56 -3.84
N VAL A 226 21.46 21.56 -3.18
CA VAL A 226 21.38 21.47 -1.73
C VAL A 226 21.36 20.00 -1.35
N ALA A 227 22.33 19.57 -0.54
CA ALA A 227 22.39 18.18 -0.10
C ALA A 227 21.09 17.76 0.59
N PRO A 228 20.53 16.57 0.27
CA PRO A 228 19.28 16.10 0.84
C PRO A 228 19.41 15.88 2.35
N ASP A 229 18.32 16.13 3.08
CA ASP A 229 18.21 15.72 4.48
C ASP A 229 18.12 14.19 4.58
N LEU A 230 19.28 13.56 4.78
CA LEU A 230 19.41 12.11 4.88
C LEU A 230 18.65 11.51 6.08
N THR A 231 18.21 12.31 7.05
CA THR A 231 17.42 11.81 8.19
C THR A 231 15.94 11.62 7.84
N GLU A 232 15.40 12.52 7.02
CA GLU A 232 13.99 12.52 6.65
C GLU A 232 13.70 11.75 5.35
N MET A 233 14.67 11.69 4.42
CA MET A 233 14.48 11.03 3.12
C MET A 233 14.00 9.56 3.19
N PRO A 234 14.53 8.69 4.08
CA PRO A 234 14.04 7.31 4.18
C PRO A 234 12.54 7.23 4.47
N ARG A 235 12.03 8.12 5.34
CA ARG A 235 10.61 8.17 5.71
C ARG A 235 9.75 8.60 4.52
N ARG A 236 10.14 9.67 3.82
CA ARG A 236 9.41 10.16 2.63
C ARG A 236 9.39 9.15 1.50
N LEU A 237 10.53 8.51 1.21
CA LEU A 237 10.63 7.47 0.18
C LEU A 237 9.80 6.24 0.53
N THR A 238 9.79 5.83 1.80
CA THR A 238 8.95 4.72 2.27
C THR A 238 7.45 5.06 2.14
N ALA A 239 7.06 6.28 2.48
CA ALA A 239 5.67 6.74 2.30
C ALA A 239 5.24 6.72 0.83
N LEU A 240 6.09 7.21 -0.09
CA LEU A 240 5.86 7.12 -1.53
C LEU A 240 5.74 5.68 -2.01
N ALA A 241 6.66 4.79 -1.61
CA ALA A 241 6.61 3.37 -1.97
C ALA A 241 5.29 2.71 -1.51
N ASN A 242 4.83 3.01 -0.29
CA ASN A 242 3.56 2.51 0.23
C ASN A 242 2.35 3.05 -0.55
N ALA A 243 2.36 4.35 -0.92
CA ALA A 243 1.30 4.95 -1.72
C ALA A 243 1.22 4.32 -3.12
N VAL A 244 2.37 4.14 -3.79
CA VAL A 244 2.48 3.45 -5.08
C VAL A 244 1.98 2.00 -5.01
N ALA A 245 2.38 1.27 -3.96
CA ALA A 245 1.96 -0.11 -3.75
C ALA A 245 0.44 -0.21 -3.53
N SER A 246 -0.13 0.68 -2.71
CA SER A 246 -1.57 0.76 -2.46
C SER A 246 -2.35 1.05 -3.76
N ASN A 247 -1.92 2.06 -4.52
CA ASN A 247 -2.56 2.37 -5.80
C ASN A 247 -2.45 1.23 -6.81
N THR A 248 -1.31 0.53 -6.85
CA THR A 248 -1.11 -0.63 -7.74
C THR A 248 -2.03 -1.79 -7.38
N SER A 249 -2.21 -2.07 -6.08
CA SER A 249 -3.17 -3.07 -5.61
C SER A 249 -4.60 -2.71 -6.01
N ALA A 250 -5.01 -1.46 -5.84
CA ALA A 250 -6.33 -0.99 -6.27
C ALA A 250 -6.52 -1.11 -7.80
N MET A 251 -5.52 -0.73 -8.60
CA MET A 251 -5.53 -0.92 -10.06
C MET A 251 -5.68 -2.39 -10.47
N LEU A 252 -5.03 -3.32 -9.78
CA LEU A 252 -5.15 -4.76 -10.05
C LEU A 252 -6.57 -5.27 -9.79
N HIS A 253 -7.21 -4.81 -8.71
CA HIS A 253 -8.60 -5.15 -8.43
C HIS A 253 -9.54 -4.58 -9.51
N THR A 254 -9.38 -3.30 -9.85
CA THR A 254 -10.18 -2.67 -10.92
C THR A 254 -9.97 -3.36 -12.27
N ALA A 255 -8.77 -3.87 -12.56
CA ALA A 255 -8.53 -4.70 -13.74
C ALA A 255 -9.41 -5.96 -13.75
N GLY A 256 -9.43 -6.71 -12.64
CA GLY A 256 -10.26 -7.91 -12.51
C GLY A 256 -11.76 -7.62 -12.62
N VAL A 257 -12.21 -6.45 -12.16
CA VAL A 257 -13.58 -5.96 -12.38
C VAL A 257 -13.87 -5.74 -13.86
N ILE A 258 -12.97 -5.06 -14.57
CA ILE A 258 -13.11 -4.77 -16.01
C ILE A 258 -13.13 -6.08 -16.81
N GLU A 259 -12.23 -7.03 -16.50
CA GLU A 259 -12.23 -8.34 -17.16
C GLU A 259 -13.55 -9.09 -16.91
N HIS A 260 -14.02 -9.13 -15.66
CA HIS A 260 -15.30 -9.78 -15.36
C HIS A 260 -16.47 -9.15 -16.12
N MET A 261 -16.55 -7.81 -16.18
CA MET A 261 -17.59 -7.14 -16.99
C MET A 261 -17.45 -7.44 -18.47
N SER A 262 -16.22 -7.51 -19.00
CA SER A 262 -15.95 -7.88 -20.39
C SER A 262 -16.48 -9.29 -20.70
N GLU A 263 -16.16 -10.27 -19.85
CA GLU A 263 -16.63 -11.65 -19.99
C GLU A 263 -18.17 -11.76 -19.93
N GLN A 264 -18.81 -11.01 -19.03
CA GLN A 264 -20.27 -11.01 -18.93
C GLN A 264 -20.96 -10.40 -20.16
N ILE A 265 -20.36 -9.35 -20.75
CA ILE A 265 -20.86 -8.73 -21.99
C ILE A 265 -20.58 -9.61 -23.23
N GLU A 266 -19.62 -10.53 -23.17
CA GLU A 266 -19.41 -11.51 -24.24
C GLU A 266 -20.44 -12.63 -24.21
N GLN A 267 -20.97 -12.96 -23.03
CA GLN A 267 -21.98 -13.99 -22.81
C GLN A 267 -23.41 -13.54 -23.15
N SER A 268 -23.63 -12.25 -23.44
CA SER A 268 -24.93 -11.76 -23.90
C SER A 268 -25.19 -12.21 -25.34
N HIS A 269 -26.06 -13.20 -25.50
CA HIS A 269 -26.54 -13.69 -26.80
C HIS A 269 -27.99 -13.26 -27.03
N ASP A 270 -28.37 -13.11 -28.29
CA ASP A 270 -29.76 -12.87 -28.73
C ASP A 270 -30.36 -11.52 -28.26
N VAL A 271 -29.70 -10.43 -28.66
CA VAL A 271 -30.08 -9.04 -28.36
C VAL A 271 -30.57 -8.30 -29.60
N ASP A 272 -31.44 -7.30 -29.43
CA ASP A 272 -31.91 -6.46 -30.54
C ASP A 272 -30.81 -5.51 -31.07
N ASP A 273 -31.00 -4.93 -32.26
CA ASP A 273 -29.99 -4.08 -32.91
C ASP A 273 -29.56 -2.86 -32.08
N ALA A 274 -30.50 -2.28 -31.32
CA ALA A 274 -30.23 -1.12 -30.47
C ALA A 274 -29.41 -1.52 -29.24
N GLU A 275 -29.75 -2.65 -28.63
CA GLU A 275 -29.02 -3.27 -27.53
C GLU A 275 -27.61 -3.71 -27.97
N ALA A 276 -27.47 -4.27 -29.17
CA ALA A 276 -26.19 -4.63 -29.76
C ALA A 276 -25.28 -3.41 -29.94
N ALA A 277 -25.81 -2.29 -30.46
CA ALA A 277 -25.03 -1.05 -30.62
C ALA A 277 -24.53 -0.50 -29.28
N LEU A 278 -25.37 -0.54 -28.23
CA LEU A 278 -24.98 -0.13 -26.89
C LEU A 278 -23.91 -1.06 -26.28
N ILE A 279 -24.05 -2.37 -26.47
CA ILE A 279 -23.05 -3.36 -26.05
C ILE A 279 -21.69 -3.08 -26.68
N VAL A 280 -21.64 -2.74 -27.97
CA VAL A 280 -20.39 -2.36 -28.65
C VAL A 280 -19.77 -1.11 -27.99
N GLN A 281 -20.56 -0.08 -27.71
CA GLN A 281 -20.06 1.12 -27.02
C GLN A 281 -19.53 0.81 -25.61
N MET A 282 -20.20 -0.09 -24.87
CA MET A 282 -19.74 -0.54 -23.57
C MET A 282 -18.42 -1.31 -23.66
N ARG A 283 -18.24 -2.16 -24.68
CA ARG A 283 -16.98 -2.87 -24.96
C ARG A 283 -15.84 -1.89 -25.24
N ASP A 284 -16.07 -0.89 -26.09
CA ASP A 284 -15.08 0.16 -26.37
C ASP A 284 -14.68 0.91 -25.10
N ARG A 285 -15.66 1.20 -24.23
CA ARG A 285 -15.40 1.85 -22.94
C ARG A 285 -14.55 0.97 -22.02
N LEU A 286 -14.86 -0.32 -21.91
CA LEU A 286 -14.07 -1.27 -21.12
C LEU A 286 -12.65 -1.43 -21.68
N MET A 287 -12.49 -1.44 -23.00
CA MET A 287 -11.18 -1.49 -23.64
C MET A 287 -10.34 -0.25 -23.30
N LEU A 288 -10.94 0.94 -23.33
CA LEU A 288 -10.28 2.17 -22.88
C LEU A 288 -9.88 2.08 -21.40
N MET A 289 -10.79 1.65 -20.52
CA MET A 289 -10.50 1.47 -19.10
C MET A 289 -9.34 0.50 -18.86
N ARG A 290 -9.30 -0.62 -19.59
CA ARG A 290 -8.19 -1.59 -19.55
C ARG A 290 -6.85 -0.93 -19.90
N GLN A 291 -6.83 -0.08 -20.95
CA GLN A 291 -5.62 0.66 -21.33
C GLN A 291 -5.20 1.68 -20.27
N ILE A 292 -6.14 2.41 -19.67
CA ILE A 292 -5.86 3.37 -18.58
C ILE A 292 -5.25 2.64 -17.37
N VAL A 293 -5.81 1.49 -16.98
CA VAL A 293 -5.26 0.66 -15.90
C VAL A 293 -3.83 0.22 -16.24
N ALA A 294 -3.60 -0.26 -17.46
CA ALA A 294 -2.26 -0.69 -17.90
C ALA A 294 -1.24 0.46 -17.91
N ASN A 295 -1.63 1.64 -18.41
CA ASN A 295 -0.80 2.84 -18.39
C ASN A 295 -0.46 3.28 -16.96
N THR A 296 -1.47 3.33 -16.08
CA THR A 296 -1.31 3.74 -14.67
C THR A 296 -0.40 2.77 -13.91
N LYS A 297 -0.57 1.45 -14.12
CA LYS A 297 0.32 0.43 -13.55
C LYS A 297 1.77 0.61 -14.02
N ARG A 298 2.00 0.90 -15.31
CA ARG A 298 3.35 1.19 -15.83
C ARG A 298 3.98 2.40 -15.15
N ARG A 299 3.23 3.48 -14.95
CA ARG A 299 3.71 4.65 -14.21
C ARG A 299 4.05 4.30 -12.76
N ASN A 300 3.19 3.56 -12.08
CA ASN A 300 3.45 3.12 -10.71
C ASN A 300 4.73 2.27 -10.63
N GLU A 301 4.97 1.35 -11.58
CA GLU A 301 6.20 0.55 -11.61
C GLU A 301 7.45 1.41 -11.82
N TYR A 302 7.38 2.43 -12.70
CA TYR A 302 8.45 3.41 -12.84
C TYR A 302 8.76 4.12 -11.52
N ILE A 303 7.73 4.64 -10.82
CA ILE A 303 7.93 5.36 -9.54
C ILE A 303 8.52 4.40 -8.50
N LYS A 304 8.03 3.16 -8.42
CA LYS A 304 8.55 2.13 -7.52
C LYS A 304 10.03 1.85 -7.73
N GLU A 305 10.45 1.59 -8.97
CA GLU A 305 11.87 1.33 -9.27
C GLU A 305 12.74 2.58 -9.03
N SER A 306 12.21 3.77 -9.33
CA SER A 306 12.89 5.03 -9.03
C SER A 306 13.09 5.25 -7.52
N VAL A 307 12.03 5.07 -6.73
CA VAL A 307 12.07 5.17 -5.25
C VAL A 307 13.03 4.14 -4.67
N LYS A 308 13.05 2.90 -5.19
CA LYS A 308 13.97 1.85 -4.75
C LYS A 308 15.43 2.23 -4.98
N ALA A 309 15.78 2.77 -6.15
CA ALA A 309 17.13 3.26 -6.43
C ALA A 309 17.52 4.42 -5.51
N GLN A 310 16.58 5.33 -5.24
CA GLN A 310 16.78 6.46 -4.33
C GLN A 310 17.01 6.02 -2.88
N VAL A 311 16.27 5.02 -2.39
CA VAL A 311 16.49 4.44 -1.06
C VAL A 311 17.89 3.84 -0.95
N GLN A 312 18.35 3.11 -1.97
CA GLN A 312 19.70 2.56 -2.01
C GLN A 312 20.78 3.65 -1.96
N MET A 313 20.58 4.74 -2.71
CA MET A 313 21.47 5.91 -2.67
C MET A 313 21.53 6.54 -1.28
N VAL A 314 20.39 6.74 -0.61
CA VAL A 314 20.35 7.31 0.75
C VAL A 314 21.14 6.44 1.73
N TYR A 315 20.97 5.11 1.68
CA TYR A 315 21.75 4.20 2.53
C TYR A 315 23.24 4.24 2.22
N ALA A 316 23.64 4.35 0.96
CA ALA A 316 25.05 4.48 0.58
C ALA A 316 25.66 5.78 1.12
N LEU A 317 24.94 6.91 1.05
CA LEU A 317 25.37 8.20 1.59
C LEU A 317 25.48 8.18 3.13
N LEU A 318 24.53 7.53 3.81
CA LEU A 318 24.59 7.34 5.27
C LEU A 318 25.82 6.52 5.66
N ALA A 319 26.07 5.39 4.99
CA ALA A 319 27.26 4.57 5.24
C ALA A 319 28.57 5.34 4.99
N GLN A 320 28.61 6.19 3.95
CA GLN A 320 29.77 7.05 3.67
C GLN A 320 29.99 8.07 4.81
N LYS A 321 28.92 8.68 5.32
CA LYS A 321 28.98 9.63 6.44
C LYS A 321 29.47 8.96 7.72
N ASP A 322 28.97 7.77 8.04
CA ASP A 322 29.41 7.00 9.21
C ASP A 322 30.87 6.56 9.08
N ASN A 323 31.31 6.17 7.89
CA ASN A 323 32.72 5.85 7.62
C ASN A 323 33.63 7.06 7.84
N GLU A 324 33.23 8.26 7.42
CA GLU A 324 34.00 9.48 7.66
C GLU A 324 34.04 9.85 9.15
N LEU A 325 32.92 9.74 9.88
CA LEU A 325 32.89 9.94 11.33
C LEU A 325 33.78 8.94 12.06
N ASN A 326 33.70 7.67 11.71
CA ASN A 326 34.55 6.61 12.26
C ASN A 326 36.04 6.85 11.95
N ARG A 327 36.36 7.37 10.75
CA ARG A 327 37.72 7.75 10.39
C ARG A 327 38.25 8.87 11.28
N ARG A 328 37.42 9.88 11.57
CA ARG A 328 37.76 10.99 12.48
C ARG A 328 37.93 10.50 13.92
N TYR A 329 36.98 9.71 14.44
CA TYR A 329 37.12 9.11 15.77
C TYR A 329 38.37 8.21 15.87
N GLY A 330 38.69 7.46 14.82
CA GLY A 330 39.93 6.68 14.76
C GLY A 330 41.19 7.55 14.76
N ALA A 331 41.15 8.75 14.17
CA ALA A 331 42.24 9.72 14.23
C ALA A 331 42.39 10.30 15.64
N ASP A 332 41.30 10.73 16.27
CA ASP A 332 41.29 11.26 17.64
C ASP A 332 41.76 10.21 18.66
N MET A 333 41.31 8.96 18.51
CA MET A 333 41.75 7.84 19.35
C MET A 333 43.25 7.58 19.22
N ARG A 334 43.83 7.77 18.02
CA ARG A 334 45.30 7.69 17.83
C ARG A 334 46.02 8.81 18.56
N VAL A 335 45.48 10.03 18.57
CA VAL A 335 46.07 11.15 19.31
C VAL A 335 46.09 10.85 20.81
N ILE A 336 44.97 10.40 21.39
CA ILE A 336 44.90 10.01 22.80
C ILE A 336 45.91 8.90 23.12
N ALA A 337 46.00 7.87 22.26
CA ALA A 337 46.96 6.79 22.43
C ALA A 337 48.41 7.29 22.37
N VAL A 338 48.75 8.23 21.49
CA VAL A 338 50.10 8.82 21.44
C VAL A 338 50.40 9.59 22.72
N VAL A 339 49.44 10.35 23.24
CA VAL A 339 49.58 11.11 24.49
C VAL A 339 49.81 10.15 25.68
N THR A 340 49.05 9.07 25.79
CA THR A 340 49.25 8.08 26.88
C THR A 340 50.59 7.36 26.76
N LEU A 341 51.01 6.99 25.54
CA LEU A 341 52.31 6.37 25.29
C LEU A 341 53.49 7.29 25.63
N LEU A 342 53.30 8.62 25.58
CA LEU A 342 54.31 9.60 25.99
C LEU A 342 54.40 9.74 27.52
N PHE A 343 53.27 9.75 28.22
CA PHE A 343 53.23 9.95 29.66
C PHE A 343 53.56 8.68 30.47
N LEU A 344 53.17 7.51 29.98
CA LEU A 344 53.28 6.24 30.72
C LEU A 344 54.74 5.84 31.07
N PRO A 345 55.73 6.01 30.18
CA PRO A 345 57.15 5.86 30.53
C PRO A 345 57.61 6.81 31.64
N GLY A 346 57.26 8.09 31.53
CA GLY A 346 57.68 9.12 32.47
C GLY A 346 57.07 8.93 33.86
N THR A 347 55.79 8.53 33.93
CA THR A 347 55.14 8.22 35.21
C THR A 347 55.70 6.95 35.84
N PHE A 348 56.01 5.91 35.05
CA PHE A 348 56.63 4.68 35.55
C PHE A 348 58.04 4.92 36.13
N VAL A 349 58.86 5.72 35.44
CA VAL A 349 60.20 6.06 35.95
C VAL A 349 60.08 6.95 37.18
N ALA A 350 59.17 7.95 37.19
CA ALA A 350 58.95 8.80 38.36
C ALA A 350 58.50 7.99 39.59
N THR A 351 57.60 7.02 39.44
CA THR A 351 57.19 6.14 40.55
C THR A 351 58.30 5.21 41.00
N LEU A 352 59.13 4.69 40.07
CA LEU A 352 60.28 3.84 40.41
C LEU A 352 61.34 4.60 41.23
N PHE A 353 61.61 5.86 40.89
CA PHE A 353 62.54 6.72 41.65
C PHE A 353 61.92 7.25 42.95
N SER A 354 60.59 7.35 43.04
CA SER A 354 59.87 7.74 44.26
C SER A 354 59.70 6.58 45.25
N ALA A 355 59.67 5.33 44.78
CA ALA A 355 59.82 4.18 45.66
C ALA A 355 61.22 4.27 46.28
N SER A 356 61.33 4.13 47.60
CA SER A 356 62.52 4.40 48.44
C SER A 356 63.77 3.53 48.16
N PHE A 357 63.99 3.10 46.92
CA PHE A 357 65.17 2.40 46.45
C PHE A 357 66.43 3.30 46.38
N TRP A 358 66.27 4.62 46.38
CA TRP A 358 67.37 5.59 46.35
C TRP A 358 67.35 6.42 47.64
N ASP A 359 68.41 6.31 48.45
CA ASP A 359 68.54 7.10 49.69
C ASP A 359 69.04 8.51 49.35
N PHE A 360 68.18 9.51 49.57
CA PHE A 360 68.43 10.92 49.26
C PHE A 360 68.81 11.74 50.51
N SER A 361 69.31 11.10 51.58
CA SER A 361 69.72 11.80 52.81
C SER A 361 71.18 12.27 52.73
N PRO A 362 71.47 13.59 52.65
CA PRO A 362 72.85 14.08 52.57
C PRO A 362 73.44 14.18 53.98
N ALA A 363 74.43 13.35 54.30
CA ALA A 363 75.33 13.63 55.40
C ALA A 363 76.26 14.79 54.97
N ASN A 364 75.89 16.02 55.36
CA ASN A 364 76.54 17.31 55.14
C ASN A 364 76.08 18.17 53.94
N ARG A 365 75.93 19.46 54.26
CA ARG A 365 75.46 20.58 53.45
C ARG A 365 76.03 20.60 52.03
N GLY A 366 75.16 20.42 51.04
CA GLY A 366 75.42 20.76 49.63
C GLY A 366 74.50 19.98 48.69
N SER A 367 73.63 20.70 47.97
CA SER A 367 72.62 20.21 47.00
C SER A 367 71.50 19.31 47.55
N VAL A 368 70.26 19.81 47.50
CA VAL A 368 69.01 19.06 47.77
C VAL A 368 68.65 18.13 46.59
N VAL A 369 69.46 18.13 45.52
CA VAL A 369 69.26 17.35 44.29
C VAL A 369 70.44 16.39 44.15
N SER A 370 70.17 15.08 44.13
CA SER A 370 71.17 14.03 43.92
C SER A 370 71.88 14.20 42.57
N GLU A 371 73.19 13.96 42.53
CA GLU A 371 73.99 13.99 41.29
C GLU A 371 73.49 13.00 40.22
N TRP A 372 72.64 12.03 40.57
CA TRP A 372 72.10 11.02 39.66
C TRP A 372 70.80 11.41 38.93
N VAL A 373 70.29 12.63 39.14
CA VAL A 373 69.03 13.09 38.51
C VAL A 373 69.09 13.12 36.97
N TRP A 374 70.27 13.18 36.37
CA TRP A 374 70.42 13.05 34.91
C TRP A 374 70.00 11.67 34.38
N LEU A 375 70.10 10.61 35.20
CA LEU A 375 69.73 9.24 34.83
C LEU A 375 68.21 9.11 34.59
N TYR A 376 67.40 9.85 35.36
CA TYR A 376 65.94 9.93 35.17
C TYR A 376 65.58 10.36 33.74
N TRP A 377 66.24 11.42 33.25
CA TRP A 377 65.97 11.97 31.92
C TRP A 377 66.37 11.00 30.80
N ILE A 378 67.53 10.34 30.93
CA ILE A 378 68.00 9.39 29.92
C ILE A 378 67.10 8.16 29.85
N ILE A 379 66.78 7.55 30.99
CA ILE A 379 65.95 6.34 31.03
C ILE A 379 64.53 6.64 30.50
N THR A 380 63.95 7.78 30.90
CA THR A 380 62.62 8.20 30.45
C THR A 380 62.57 8.43 28.93
N ILE A 381 63.57 9.10 28.35
CA ILE A 381 63.62 9.34 26.91
C ILE A 381 63.82 8.02 26.15
N ALA A 382 64.73 7.16 26.60
CA ALA A 382 65.00 5.86 25.96
C ALA A 382 63.75 4.97 25.96
N LEU A 383 63.04 4.87 27.09
CA LEU A 383 61.82 4.05 27.20
C LEU A 383 60.69 4.60 26.32
N THR A 384 60.51 5.93 26.29
CA THR A 384 59.54 6.59 25.41
C THR A 384 59.82 6.29 23.92
N VAL A 385 61.07 6.41 23.48
CA VAL A 385 61.46 6.10 22.09
C VAL A 385 61.20 4.63 21.76
N ALA A 386 61.53 3.72 22.68
CA ALA A 386 61.30 2.29 22.49
C ALA A 386 59.79 1.97 22.32
N VAL A 387 58.94 2.51 23.20
CA VAL A 387 57.48 2.31 23.15
C VAL A 387 56.88 2.87 21.85
N LEU A 388 57.29 4.07 21.42
CA LEU A 388 56.83 4.67 20.16
C LEU A 388 57.32 3.90 18.92
N ALA A 389 58.56 3.39 18.94
CA ALA A 389 59.12 2.58 17.86
C ALA A 389 58.35 1.26 17.67
N VAL A 390 58.01 0.58 18.76
CA VAL A 390 57.17 -0.63 18.74
C VAL A 390 55.77 -0.32 18.19
N TRP A 391 55.12 0.74 18.67
CA TRP A 391 53.79 1.12 18.20
C TRP A 391 53.76 1.46 16.70
N ARG A 392 54.78 2.15 16.18
CA ARG A 392 54.85 2.54 14.76
C ARG A 392 55.16 1.37 13.82
N THR A 393 55.92 0.37 14.29
CA THR A 393 56.32 -0.80 13.48
C THR A 393 55.30 -1.94 13.54
N HIS A 394 54.55 -2.08 14.65
CA HIS A 394 53.57 -3.15 14.86
C HIS A 394 52.47 -3.27 13.76
N PRO A 395 51.85 -2.19 13.25
CA PRO A 395 50.87 -2.28 12.16
C PRO A 395 51.49 -2.73 10.82
N ARG A 396 52.76 -2.37 10.57
CA ARG A 396 53.49 -2.75 9.35
C ARG A 396 53.87 -4.23 9.36
N LEU A 397 54.11 -4.79 10.54
CA LEU A 397 54.45 -6.20 10.74
C LEU A 397 53.21 -7.11 10.66
N ARG A 398 52.03 -6.67 11.15
CA ARG A 398 50.78 -7.45 11.03
C ARG A 398 50.20 -7.52 9.61
N LYS A 399 50.42 -6.51 8.75
CA LYS A 399 49.98 -6.52 7.34
C LYS A 399 50.73 -7.52 6.45
N ARG A 400 51.75 -8.22 6.97
CA ARG A 400 52.60 -9.17 6.23
C ARG A 400 52.25 -10.65 6.43
N LYS A 401 51.12 -11.00 7.06
CA LYS A 401 50.59 -12.37 6.97
C LYS A 401 49.53 -12.46 5.87
N PRO A 402 49.89 -12.84 4.63
CA PRO A 402 48.88 -13.22 3.64
C PRO A 402 48.16 -14.46 4.16
N TRP A 403 46.83 -14.37 4.27
CA TRP A 403 45.96 -15.52 4.48
C TRP A 403 45.99 -16.35 3.18
N ARG A 404 46.89 -17.32 3.12
CA ARG A 404 46.85 -18.43 2.17
C ARG A 404 46.92 -19.70 2.99
N ALA A 405 46.04 -20.66 2.68
CA ALA A 405 45.76 -21.93 3.37
C ALA A 405 44.73 -21.86 4.51
N ALA A 406 43.44 -21.82 4.14
CA ALA A 406 42.33 -22.34 4.96
C ALA A 406 41.07 -22.62 4.11
N GLY A 407 41.22 -23.05 2.86
CA GLY A 407 40.09 -23.28 1.96
C GLY A 407 40.33 -24.30 0.85
N ALA A 408 41.34 -25.17 0.99
CA ALA A 408 41.64 -26.20 -0.01
C ALA A 408 41.22 -27.62 0.43
N ASP A 409 40.56 -27.76 1.58
CA ASP A 409 40.24 -29.08 2.15
C ASP A 409 38.73 -29.41 2.12
N GLU A 410 37.87 -28.52 1.60
CA GLU A 410 36.41 -28.75 1.55
C GLU A 410 35.88 -29.25 0.19
N GLU A 411 36.69 -29.24 -0.87
CA GLU A 411 36.25 -29.69 -2.21
C GLU A 411 36.58 -31.15 -2.55
N SER A 412 37.26 -31.92 -1.68
CA SER A 412 37.55 -33.35 -1.93
C SER A 412 36.55 -34.33 -1.30
N GLY A 413 35.43 -33.86 -0.74
CA GLY A 413 34.49 -34.69 0.03
C GLY A 413 33.12 -34.90 -0.60
N LYS A 414 32.94 -34.65 -1.90
CA LYS A 414 31.62 -34.84 -2.55
C LYS A 414 31.72 -35.39 -3.97
N LYS A 415 32.27 -36.61 -4.07
CA LYS A 415 31.93 -37.58 -5.12
C LYS A 415 31.87 -38.95 -4.44
N ASP A 416 30.90 -39.74 -4.88
CA ASP A 416 30.62 -41.14 -4.52
C ASP A 416 29.62 -41.32 -3.36
N ASP A 417 28.32 -41.15 -3.67
CA ASP A 417 27.31 -42.23 -3.75
C ASP A 417 25.91 -41.67 -4.09
#